data_AF-A0A954SSN9-F1
#
_entry.id   AF-A0A954SSN9-F1
#
_cell.length_a   1.000
_cell.length_b   1.000
_cell.length_c   1.000
_cell.angle_alpha   90.00
_cell.angle_beta   90.00
_cell.angle_gamma   90.00
#
_symmetry.space_group_name_H-M   'P 1'
#
loop_
_entity.id
_entity.type
_entity.pdbx_description
1 polymer ?
#
loop_
_entity_poly.entity_id
_entity_poly.type
_entity_poly.pdbx_seq_one_letter_code
_entity_poly.pdbx_strand_id
1 'polypeptide(L)'
;MQAGGLASRISTDRPTGSSLTRDTIVPTISAGPLTDFATRLFQAGGVPTGHAETVAKSLVESNLRGHDSHGVMRVPSYIQRIQDGSIDPMATLKIESEAAGTLVGDGQWGLGQVVTQDLMRRLISKGREAGIACATLKRAAHIGRLGEYAEMAAGEGLLTIICANTHGAGQRVAPVGGKRPRIGTNPICMGVPGGE
;
A
#
# COMPACT_ATOMS: atom_id res chain seq x y z
N MET A 1 39.27 49.31 -17.12
CA MET A 1 39.15 48.60 -15.84
C MET A 1 37.69 48.45 -15.50
N GLN A 2 37.32 47.26 -15.03
CA GLN A 2 35.99 46.78 -14.72
C GLN A 2 35.34 47.45 -13.49
N ALA A 3 34.04 47.16 -13.38
CA ALA A 3 33.17 47.03 -12.20
C ALA A 3 32.08 48.12 -12.18
N GLY A 4 30.78 47.82 -12.23
CA GLY A 4 30.08 46.57 -11.91
C GLY A 4 29.00 46.90 -10.88
N GLY A 5 27.75 47.05 -11.32
CA GLY A 5 26.62 47.37 -10.44
C GLY A 5 25.29 47.06 -11.13
N LEU A 6 24.97 45.76 -11.28
CA LEU A 6 23.65 45.31 -11.71
C LEU A 6 22.75 45.11 -10.48
N ALA A 7 21.80 46.03 -10.28
CA ALA A 7 20.57 45.73 -9.57
C ALA A 7 19.53 45.25 -10.60
N SER A 8 19.39 43.94 -10.78
CA SER A 8 18.36 43.38 -11.65
C SER A 8 17.02 43.32 -10.91
N ARG A 9 16.09 44.16 -11.34
CA ARG A 9 14.66 44.09 -11.01
C ARG A 9 14.13 42.74 -11.51
N ILE A 10 13.57 41.93 -10.63
CA ILE A 10 12.85 40.70 -11.00
C ILE A 10 11.54 41.14 -11.63
N SER A 11 11.39 40.87 -12.93
CA SER A 11 10.17 41.09 -13.71
C SER A 11 9.07 40.12 -13.25
N THR A 12 7.87 40.63 -13.00
CA THR A 12 6.67 39.90 -12.58
C THR A 12 5.80 39.46 -13.75
N ASP A 13 6.38 39.10 -14.89
CA ASP A 13 5.58 38.61 -16.02
C ASP A 13 5.26 37.12 -15.86
N ARG A 14 3.97 36.85 -15.64
CA ARG A 14 3.37 35.52 -15.67
C ARG A 14 3.16 35.16 -17.15
N PRO A 15 3.74 34.08 -17.69
CA PRO A 15 3.59 33.78 -19.11
C PRO A 15 2.12 33.43 -19.40
N THR A 16 1.50 34.25 -20.23
CA THR A 16 0.19 34.01 -20.82
C THR A 16 0.41 33.22 -22.12
N GLY A 17 -0.03 31.96 -22.14
CA GLY A 17 -0.23 31.16 -23.36
C GLY A 17 1.02 30.62 -24.05
N SER A 18 1.28 29.32 -23.88
CA SER A 18 1.85 28.45 -24.92
C SER A 18 1.55 26.99 -24.57
N SER A 19 1.04 26.24 -25.55
CA SER A 19 0.43 24.92 -25.43
C SER A 19 1.29 23.87 -24.73
N LEU A 20 0.74 23.22 -23.71
CA LEU A 20 1.26 21.96 -23.20
C LEU A 20 0.86 20.82 -24.16
N THR A 21 1.55 20.70 -25.28
CA THR A 21 1.55 19.47 -26.11
C THR A 21 2.82 18.70 -25.82
N ARG A 22 2.95 18.17 -24.59
CA ARG A 22 3.71 16.94 -24.42
C ARG A 22 2.66 15.84 -24.39
N ASP A 23 2.43 15.23 -25.55
CA ASP A 23 1.87 13.88 -25.62
C ASP A 23 2.78 13.01 -24.76
N THR A 24 2.46 12.93 -23.48
CA THR A 24 3.20 12.11 -22.53
C THR A 24 2.79 10.70 -22.88
N ILE A 25 3.59 10.04 -23.72
CA ILE A 25 3.41 8.63 -24.03
C ILE A 25 3.54 7.90 -22.69
N VAL A 26 2.41 7.49 -22.12
CA VAL A 26 2.39 6.62 -20.96
C VAL A 26 2.62 5.21 -21.49
N PRO A 27 3.79 4.60 -21.23
CA PRO A 27 4.07 3.28 -21.76
C PRO A 27 3.10 2.25 -21.17
N THR A 28 2.51 1.43 -22.03
CA THR A 28 1.79 0.24 -21.58
C THR A 28 2.79 -0.88 -21.31
N ILE A 29 2.83 -1.37 -20.07
CA ILE A 29 3.70 -2.46 -19.66
C ILE A 29 2.83 -3.65 -19.26
N SER A 30 3.11 -4.82 -19.82
CA SER A 30 2.40 -6.05 -19.48
C SER A 30 2.62 -6.46 -18.02
N ALA A 31 1.57 -6.99 -17.38
CA ALA A 31 1.58 -7.32 -15.95
C ALA A 31 2.67 -8.33 -15.54
N GLY A 32 2.87 -9.41 -16.33
CA GLY A 32 3.88 -10.43 -16.05
C GLY A 32 5.30 -9.85 -15.98
N PRO A 33 5.81 -9.22 -17.06
CA PRO A 33 7.11 -8.57 -17.06
C PRO A 33 7.28 -7.50 -15.97
N LEU A 34 6.22 -6.74 -15.66
CA LEU A 34 6.25 -5.76 -14.58
C LEU A 34 6.36 -6.41 -13.19
N THR A 35 5.66 -7.54 -12.99
CA THR A 35 5.74 -8.34 -11.76
C THR A 35 7.14 -8.91 -11.59
N ASP A 36 7.72 -9.51 -12.63
CA ASP A 36 9.08 -10.08 -12.59
C ASP A 36 10.14 -9.00 -12.33
N PHE A 37 9.95 -7.83 -12.91
CA PHE A 37 10.83 -6.68 -12.65
C PHE A 37 10.73 -6.21 -11.19
N ALA A 38 9.52 -6.02 -10.67
CA ALA A 38 9.31 -5.62 -9.28
C ALA A 38 9.82 -6.67 -8.28
N THR A 39 9.61 -7.96 -8.54
CA THR A 39 10.13 -9.07 -7.74
C THR A 39 11.65 -9.01 -7.64
N ARG A 40 12.36 -8.84 -8.77
CA ARG A 40 13.83 -8.73 -8.78
C ARG A 40 14.34 -7.50 -8.02
N LEU A 41 13.62 -6.38 -8.07
CA LEU A 41 13.96 -5.20 -7.28
C LEU A 41 13.85 -5.46 -5.78
N PHE A 42 12.79 -6.14 -5.33
CA PHE A 42 12.65 -6.51 -3.93
C PHE A 42 13.72 -7.52 -3.48
N GLN A 43 14.03 -8.52 -4.30
CA GLN A 43 15.12 -9.47 -4.02
C GLN A 43 16.46 -8.76 -3.90
N ALA A 44 16.77 -7.83 -4.82
CA ALA A 44 17.98 -7.00 -4.74
C ALA A 44 18.00 -6.11 -3.48
N GLY A 45 16.82 -5.74 -2.97
CA GLY A 45 16.64 -5.05 -1.68
C GLY A 45 16.70 -5.96 -0.44
N GLY A 46 17.03 -7.25 -0.59
CA GLY A 46 17.17 -8.19 0.53
C GLY A 46 15.87 -8.90 0.95
N VAL A 47 14.81 -8.81 0.16
CA VAL A 47 13.53 -9.50 0.44
C VAL A 47 13.60 -10.97 -0.03
N PRO A 48 13.19 -11.95 0.80
CA PRO A 48 13.06 -13.34 0.37
C PRO A 48 12.15 -13.51 -0.85
N THR A 49 12.48 -14.45 -1.73
CA THR A 49 11.75 -14.68 -3.00
C THR A 49 10.23 -14.73 -2.84
N GLY A 50 9.71 -15.54 -1.91
CA GLY A 50 8.24 -15.64 -1.74
C GLY A 50 7.59 -14.33 -1.25
N HIS A 51 8.28 -13.55 -0.40
CA HIS A 51 7.80 -12.23 0.03
C HIS A 51 7.86 -11.23 -1.13
N ALA A 52 8.95 -11.25 -1.91
CA ALA A 52 9.13 -10.38 -3.06
C ALA A 52 8.04 -10.60 -4.12
N GLU A 53 7.74 -11.85 -4.44
CA GLU A 53 6.66 -12.23 -5.37
C GLU A 53 5.30 -11.77 -4.85
N THR A 54 5.02 -11.98 -3.57
CA THR A 54 3.76 -11.57 -2.93
C THR A 54 3.54 -10.07 -3.05
N VAL A 55 4.56 -9.26 -2.69
CA VAL A 55 4.47 -7.80 -2.75
C VAL A 55 4.39 -7.33 -4.19
N ALA A 56 5.24 -7.83 -5.08
CA ALA A 56 5.23 -7.45 -6.50
C ALA A 56 3.86 -7.68 -7.15
N LYS A 57 3.27 -8.87 -6.94
CA LYS A 57 1.93 -9.20 -7.44
C LYS A 57 0.87 -8.24 -6.91
N SER A 58 0.85 -7.97 -5.60
CA SER A 58 -0.10 -7.03 -4.98
C SER A 58 0.00 -5.61 -5.57
N LEU A 59 1.23 -5.13 -5.81
CA LEU A 59 1.44 -3.81 -6.42
C LEU A 59 0.98 -3.78 -7.88
N VAL A 60 1.31 -4.79 -8.68
CA VAL A 60 0.86 -4.86 -10.08
C VAL A 60 -0.66 -5.00 -10.18
N GLU A 61 -1.29 -5.83 -9.35
CA GLU A 61 -2.75 -5.93 -9.27
C GLU A 61 -3.39 -4.59 -8.91
N SER A 62 -2.77 -3.82 -8.00
CA SER A 62 -3.23 -2.46 -7.69
C SER A 62 -3.18 -1.54 -8.92
N ASN A 63 -2.15 -1.63 -9.76
CA ASN A 63 -2.12 -0.93 -11.04
C ASN A 63 -3.22 -1.39 -12.00
N LEU A 64 -3.43 -2.71 -12.14
CA LEU A 64 -4.46 -3.28 -13.01
C LEU A 64 -5.88 -2.84 -12.62
N ARG A 65 -6.11 -2.54 -11.33
CA ARG A 65 -7.38 -2.00 -10.84
C ARG A 65 -7.45 -0.46 -10.85
N GLY A 66 -6.49 0.22 -11.47
CA GLY A 66 -6.47 1.68 -11.58
C GLY A 66 -6.08 2.42 -10.30
N HIS A 67 -5.49 1.72 -9.33
CA HIS A 67 -5.04 2.30 -8.07
C HIS A 67 -3.52 2.51 -8.07
N ASP A 68 -3.02 3.32 -9.00
CA ASP A 68 -1.57 3.56 -9.19
C ASP A 68 -0.86 4.04 -7.92
N SER A 69 -1.56 4.84 -7.10
CA SER A 69 -1.08 5.30 -5.80
C SER A 69 -0.72 4.18 -4.83
N HIS A 70 -1.14 2.94 -5.08
CA HIS A 70 -0.84 1.76 -4.28
C HIS A 70 -0.15 0.66 -5.11
N GLY A 71 0.26 0.96 -6.34
CA GLY A 71 0.96 0.03 -7.23
C GLY A 71 2.48 0.17 -7.21
N VAL A 72 3.14 -0.19 -8.33
CA VAL A 72 4.61 -0.30 -8.41
C VAL A 72 5.37 0.98 -8.08
N MET A 73 4.73 2.15 -8.09
CA MET A 73 5.34 3.40 -7.61
C MET A 73 5.80 3.31 -6.14
N ARG A 74 5.29 2.34 -5.38
CA ARG A 74 5.67 2.11 -3.97
C ARG A 74 7.00 1.39 -3.80
N VAL A 75 7.50 0.69 -4.82
CA VAL A 75 8.73 -0.12 -4.74
C VAL A 75 9.92 0.67 -4.17
N PRO A 76 10.26 1.88 -4.66
CA PRO A 76 11.41 2.63 -4.12
C PRO A 76 11.25 2.97 -2.64
N SER A 77 10.05 3.38 -2.22
CA SER A 77 9.77 3.71 -0.82
C SER A 77 9.86 2.49 0.09
N TYR A 78 9.43 1.31 -0.36
CA TYR A 78 9.53 0.09 0.44
C TYR A 78 10.97 -0.37 0.58
N ILE A 79 11.75 -0.35 -0.51
CA ILE A 79 13.18 -0.68 -0.47
C ILE A 79 13.93 0.28 0.45
N GLN A 80 13.66 1.59 0.37
CA GLN A 80 14.27 2.57 1.27
C GLN A 80 13.97 2.26 2.75
N ARG A 81 12.72 1.87 3.03
CA ARG A 81 12.28 1.51 4.39
C ARG A 81 12.82 0.17 4.88
N ILE A 82 13.18 -0.74 3.97
CA ILE A 82 13.92 -1.95 4.32
C ILE A 82 15.37 -1.57 4.68
N GLN A 83 15.99 -0.70 3.87
CA GLN A 83 17.37 -0.24 4.10
C GLN A 83 17.54 0.55 5.40
N ASP A 84 16.54 1.35 5.79
CA ASP A 84 16.55 2.09 7.07
C ASP A 84 16.09 1.26 8.28
N GLY A 85 15.69 0.00 8.06
CA GLY A 85 15.25 -0.93 9.10
C GLY A 85 13.83 -0.69 9.63
N SER A 86 13.06 0.23 9.05
CA SER A 86 11.65 0.45 9.43
C SER A 86 10.67 -0.58 8.84
N ILE A 87 11.13 -1.41 7.91
CA ILE A 87 10.46 -2.64 7.45
C ILE A 87 11.42 -3.81 7.61
N ASP A 88 10.98 -4.86 8.30
CA ASP A 88 11.71 -6.14 8.35
C ASP A 88 11.33 -6.99 7.13
N PRO A 89 12.25 -7.25 6.18
CA PRO A 89 11.94 -8.05 4.99
C PRO A 89 11.69 -9.53 5.30
N MET A 90 12.15 -10.03 6.45
CA MET A 90 12.06 -11.42 6.88
C MET A 90 10.86 -11.68 7.79
N ALA A 91 10.23 -10.62 8.31
CA ALA A 91 9.11 -10.74 9.23
C ALA A 91 7.93 -11.48 8.60
N THR A 92 7.38 -12.40 9.38
CA THR A 92 6.17 -13.17 9.07
C THR A 92 5.08 -12.85 10.10
N LEU A 93 3.84 -13.20 9.78
CA LEU A 93 2.72 -13.02 10.69
C LEU A 93 2.91 -13.87 11.95
N LYS A 94 2.90 -13.23 13.12
CA LYS A 94 2.83 -13.91 14.41
C LYS A 94 1.41 -13.80 14.97
N ILE A 95 0.80 -14.92 15.34
CA ILE A 95 -0.48 -14.93 16.05
C ILE A 95 -0.20 -14.78 17.55
N GLU A 96 -0.74 -13.73 18.15
CA GLU A 96 -0.60 -13.47 19.60
C GLU A 96 -1.77 -14.04 20.41
N SER A 97 -2.97 -14.08 19.81
CA SER A 97 -4.16 -14.64 20.44
C SER A 97 -5.11 -15.15 19.37
N GLU A 98 -5.77 -16.27 19.66
CA GLU A 98 -6.66 -16.96 18.74
C GLU A 98 -7.80 -17.63 19.51
N ALA A 99 -9.02 -17.46 19.00
CA ALA A 99 -10.21 -18.19 19.43
C ALA A 99 -11.00 -18.66 18.21
N ALA A 100 -12.19 -19.25 18.42
CA ALA A 100 -13.01 -19.80 17.32
C ALA A 100 -13.29 -18.75 16.22
N GLY A 101 -13.71 -17.55 16.59
CA GLY A 101 -14.05 -16.46 15.67
C GLY A 101 -13.13 -15.24 15.74
N THR A 102 -11.98 -15.30 16.44
CA THR A 102 -11.10 -14.13 16.59
C THR A 102 -9.62 -14.43 16.40
N LEU A 103 -8.89 -13.44 15.86
CA LEU A 103 -7.44 -13.48 15.68
C LEU A 103 -6.81 -12.14 16.07
N VAL A 104 -5.71 -12.18 16.82
CA VAL A 104 -4.83 -11.02 17.05
C VAL A 104 -3.48 -11.34 16.42
N GLY A 105 -3.19 -10.64 15.32
CA GLY A 105 -1.97 -10.78 14.55
C GLY A 105 -0.98 -9.65 14.81
N ASP A 106 0.30 -10.00 14.80
CA ASP A 106 1.42 -9.08 14.83
C ASP A 106 2.26 -9.25 13.57
N GLY A 107 2.36 -8.17 12.79
CA GLY A 107 3.11 -8.15 11.55
C GLY A 107 4.62 -7.98 11.73
N GLN A 108 5.10 -7.71 12.94
CA GLN A 108 6.52 -7.57 13.26
C GLN A 108 7.26 -6.54 12.38
N TRP A 109 6.55 -5.49 11.98
CA TRP A 109 6.96 -4.47 11.00
C TRP A 109 7.37 -5.04 9.64
N GLY A 110 6.85 -6.21 9.28
CA GLY A 110 7.02 -6.82 7.98
C GLY A 110 6.29 -6.13 6.85
N LEU A 111 6.60 -6.57 5.63
CA LEU A 111 5.92 -6.16 4.40
C LEU A 111 4.41 -6.36 4.56
N GLY A 112 3.64 -5.26 4.45
CA GLY A 112 2.23 -5.23 4.82
C GLY A 112 1.39 -6.24 4.04
N GLN A 113 1.69 -6.40 2.74
CA GLN A 113 1.04 -7.36 1.85
C GLN A 113 1.21 -8.80 2.36
N VAL A 114 2.44 -9.19 2.74
CA VAL A 114 2.76 -10.55 3.19
C VAL A 114 1.97 -10.89 4.44
N VAL A 115 2.12 -10.08 5.49
CA VAL A 115 1.50 -10.39 6.79
C VAL A 115 -0.03 -10.27 6.76
N THR A 116 -0.57 -9.40 5.91
CA THR A 116 -2.02 -9.21 5.79
C THR A 116 -2.67 -10.31 4.96
N GLN A 117 -2.06 -10.74 3.84
CA GLN A 117 -2.56 -11.90 3.08
C GLN A 117 -2.56 -13.17 3.93
N ASP A 118 -1.52 -13.38 4.75
CA ASP A 118 -1.46 -14.51 5.68
C ASP A 118 -2.56 -14.45 6.74
N LEU A 119 -2.83 -13.26 7.29
CA LEU A 119 -3.91 -13.08 8.27
C LEU A 119 -5.28 -13.30 7.64
N MET A 120 -5.49 -12.78 6.43
CA MET A 120 -6.74 -12.92 5.70
C MET A 120 -7.04 -14.38 5.37
N ARG A 121 -6.05 -15.17 4.93
CA ARG A 121 -6.24 -16.62 4.70
C ARG A 121 -6.74 -17.35 5.95
N ARG A 122 -6.17 -17.04 7.12
CA ARG A 122 -6.61 -17.61 8.41
C ARG A 122 -8.00 -17.12 8.81
N LEU A 123 -8.26 -15.82 8.65
CA LEU A 123 -9.54 -15.19 8.99
C LEU A 123 -10.68 -15.76 8.13
N ILE A 124 -10.45 -15.95 6.83
CA ILE A 124 -11.40 -16.54 5.89
C ILE A 124 -11.77 -17.96 6.35
N SER A 125 -10.78 -18.82 6.67
CA SER A 125 -11.06 -20.17 7.17
C SER A 125 -11.97 -20.14 8.40
N LYS A 126 -11.65 -19.29 9.38
CA LYS A 126 -12.48 -19.12 10.58
C LYS A 126 -13.86 -18.57 10.28
N GLY A 127 -13.98 -17.63 9.35
CA GLY A 127 -15.28 -17.09 8.92
C GLY A 127 -16.19 -18.17 8.36
N ARG A 128 -15.65 -19.13 7.59
CA ARG A 128 -16.41 -20.27 7.07
C ARG A 128 -16.86 -21.23 8.18
N GLU A 129 -16.03 -21.44 9.19
CA GLU A 129 -16.31 -22.37 10.30
C GLU A 129 -17.25 -21.78 11.35
N ALA A 130 -17.04 -20.53 11.75
CA ALA A 130 -17.75 -19.87 12.86
C ALA A 130 -18.92 -18.99 12.40
N GLY A 131 -19.13 -18.82 11.10
CA GLY A 131 -20.13 -17.93 10.49
C GLY A 131 -19.73 -16.45 10.51
N ILE A 132 -19.10 -15.99 11.59
CA ILE A 132 -18.50 -14.65 11.71
C ILE A 132 -17.12 -14.78 12.35
N ALA A 133 -16.13 -14.11 11.77
CA ALA A 133 -14.82 -13.98 12.36
C ALA A 133 -14.27 -12.55 12.27
N CYS A 134 -13.42 -12.17 13.22
CA CYS A 134 -12.79 -10.86 13.29
C CYS A 134 -11.29 -10.99 13.55
N ALA A 135 -10.47 -10.21 12.86
CA ALA A 135 -9.04 -10.14 13.13
C ALA A 135 -8.59 -8.70 13.39
N THR A 136 -7.55 -8.56 14.21
CA THR A 136 -6.76 -7.34 14.33
C THR A 136 -5.33 -7.61 13.88
N LEU A 137 -4.71 -6.63 13.22
CA LEU A 137 -3.30 -6.68 12.84
C LEU A 137 -2.61 -5.44 13.37
N LYS A 138 -1.53 -5.63 14.13
CA LYS A 138 -0.67 -4.52 14.59
C LYS A 138 0.74 -4.66 14.04
N ARG A 139 1.50 -3.55 14.08
CA ARG A 139 2.89 -3.47 13.60
C ARG A 139 3.05 -4.06 12.20
N ALA A 140 2.21 -3.64 11.26
CA ALA A 140 2.41 -3.93 9.84
C ALA A 140 2.89 -2.67 9.12
N ALA A 141 3.74 -2.84 8.10
CA ALA A 141 4.04 -1.78 7.16
C ALA A 141 2.79 -1.42 6.33
N HIS A 142 2.95 -0.57 5.31
CA HIS A 142 1.83 -0.18 4.45
C HIS A 142 1.25 -1.40 3.73
N ILE A 143 -0.05 -1.66 3.90
CA ILE A 143 -0.73 -2.86 3.38
C ILE A 143 -1.28 -2.70 1.96
N GLY A 144 -1.04 -1.58 1.28
CA GLY A 144 -1.50 -1.42 -0.10
C GLY A 144 -3.01 -1.17 -0.19
N ARG A 145 -3.63 -1.70 -1.24
CA ARG A 145 -5.05 -1.48 -1.57
C ARG A 145 -5.93 -2.43 -0.74
N LEU A 146 -6.81 -1.90 0.11
CA LEU A 146 -7.71 -2.73 0.92
C LEU A 146 -8.59 -3.67 0.11
N GLY A 147 -8.98 -3.26 -1.11
CA GLY A 147 -9.80 -4.08 -2.00
C GLY A 147 -9.19 -5.43 -2.36
N GLU A 148 -7.86 -5.59 -2.28
CA GLU A 148 -7.19 -6.88 -2.49
C GLU A 148 -7.68 -7.92 -1.47
N TYR A 149 -7.77 -7.53 -0.21
CA TYR A 149 -8.19 -8.40 0.88
C TYR A 149 -9.70 -8.65 0.86
N ALA A 150 -10.47 -7.64 0.46
CA ALA A 150 -11.90 -7.79 0.25
C ALA A 150 -12.20 -8.79 -0.88
N GLU A 151 -11.42 -8.73 -1.97
CA GLU A 151 -11.51 -9.67 -3.09
C GLU A 151 -11.13 -11.09 -2.68
N MET A 152 -10.11 -11.28 -1.85
CA MET A 152 -9.76 -12.60 -1.30
C MET A 152 -10.94 -13.26 -0.58
N ALA A 153 -11.66 -12.50 0.25
CA ALA A 153 -12.79 -13.04 0.99
C ALA A 153 -14.06 -13.17 0.14
N ALA A 154 -14.32 -12.21 -0.74
CA ALA A 154 -15.47 -12.26 -1.66
C ALA A 154 -15.35 -13.46 -2.63
N GLY A 155 -14.14 -13.78 -3.09
CA GLY A 155 -13.86 -14.98 -3.89
C GLY A 155 -14.17 -16.30 -3.17
N GLU A 156 -14.27 -16.27 -1.84
CA GLU A 156 -14.62 -17.41 -0.98
C GLU A 156 -16.07 -17.34 -0.49
N GLY A 157 -16.89 -16.45 -1.06
CA GLY A 157 -18.30 -16.28 -0.72
C GLY A 157 -18.53 -15.55 0.61
N LEU A 158 -17.54 -14.82 1.13
CA LEU A 158 -17.64 -14.12 2.41
C LEU A 158 -17.74 -12.60 2.25
N LEU A 159 -18.61 -11.99 3.04
CA LEU A 159 -18.63 -10.54 3.23
C LEU A 159 -17.47 -10.11 4.12
N THR A 160 -16.87 -8.94 3.84
CA THR A 160 -15.84 -8.32 4.68
C THR A 160 -16.08 -6.84 4.92
N ILE A 161 -15.62 -6.38 6.09
CA ILE A 161 -15.40 -4.96 6.41
C ILE A 161 -13.95 -4.85 6.87
N ILE A 162 -13.17 -4.00 6.21
CA ILE A 162 -11.74 -3.85 6.43
C ILE A 162 -11.44 -2.38 6.68
N CYS A 163 -10.79 -2.08 7.80
CA CYS A 163 -10.34 -0.74 8.16
C CYS A 163 -8.83 -0.77 8.36
N ALA A 164 -8.14 0.28 7.93
CA ALA A 164 -6.72 0.45 8.18
C ALA A 164 -6.41 1.85 8.70
N ASN A 165 -5.30 1.96 9.40
CA ASN A 165 -4.73 3.22 9.82
C ASN A 165 -3.21 3.20 9.60
N THR A 166 -2.57 4.32 9.88
CA THR A 166 -1.11 4.48 9.77
C THR A 166 -0.47 4.65 11.15
N HIS A 167 -1.03 4.03 12.20
CA HIS A 167 -0.44 4.00 13.57
C HIS A 167 -0.03 5.38 14.13
N GLY A 168 -0.71 6.44 13.70
CA GLY A 168 -0.39 7.83 14.05
C GLY A 168 0.72 8.46 13.21
N ALA A 169 1.52 7.65 12.50
CA ALA A 169 2.39 8.11 11.42
C ALA A 169 1.56 8.60 10.23
N GLY A 170 2.11 9.48 9.39
CA GLY A 170 1.41 9.91 8.18
C GLY A 170 0.16 10.76 8.42
N GLN A 171 0.19 11.66 9.41
CA GLN A 171 -0.84 12.68 9.58
C GLN A 171 -0.96 13.51 8.29
N ARG A 172 -2.05 13.31 7.56
CA ARG A 172 -2.29 13.93 6.24
C ARG A 172 -3.63 14.65 6.15
N VAL A 173 -4.57 14.31 7.04
CA VAL A 173 -5.92 14.85 7.04
C VAL A 173 -6.12 15.74 8.27
N ALA A 174 -6.73 16.92 8.08
CA ALA A 174 -7.12 17.81 9.16
C ALA A 174 -8.51 17.39 9.70
N PRO A 175 -8.72 17.33 11.02
CA PRO A 175 -10.04 17.07 11.58
C PRO A 175 -10.98 18.25 11.29
N VAL A 176 -12.29 18.02 11.38
CA VAL A 176 -13.30 19.06 11.20
C VAL A 176 -13.02 20.25 12.13
N GLY A 177 -13.02 21.46 11.58
CA GLY A 177 -12.63 22.69 12.29
C GLY A 177 -11.12 22.92 12.44
N GLY A 178 -10.28 21.96 12.05
CA GLY A 178 -8.84 22.07 12.04
C GLY A 178 -8.25 22.64 10.75
N LYS A 179 -7.01 23.12 10.82
CA LYS A 179 -6.21 23.59 9.66
C LYS A 179 -4.87 22.87 9.50
N ARG A 180 -4.56 21.93 10.40
CA ARG A 180 -3.31 21.17 10.42
C ARG A 180 -3.61 19.68 10.36
N PRO A 181 -2.76 18.88 9.69
CA PRO A 181 -2.94 17.44 9.65
C PRO A 181 -2.78 16.84 11.04
N ARG A 182 -3.74 15.98 11.44
CA ARG A 182 -3.72 15.25 12.73
C ARG A 182 -4.15 13.79 12.61
N ILE A 183 -4.86 13.43 11.54
CA ILE A 183 -5.36 12.07 11.30
C ILE A 183 -4.80 11.51 9.99
N GLY A 184 -4.69 10.18 9.91
CA GLY A 184 -4.34 9.47 8.69
C GLY A 184 -5.50 9.49 7.68
N THR A 185 -5.25 8.99 6.46
CA THR A 185 -6.29 8.83 5.44
C THR A 185 -7.29 7.73 5.79
N ASN A 186 -6.91 6.80 6.68
CA ASN A 186 -7.73 5.78 7.34
C ASN A 186 -8.82 5.16 6.44
N PRO A 187 -8.44 4.37 5.42
CA PRO A 187 -9.41 3.82 4.49
C PRO A 187 -10.30 2.76 5.16
N ILE A 188 -11.54 2.68 4.66
CA ILE A 188 -12.49 1.60 4.89
C ILE A 188 -12.81 0.92 3.54
N CYS A 189 -12.95 -0.40 3.55
CA CYS A 189 -13.34 -1.19 2.40
C CYS A 189 -14.36 -2.23 2.83
N MET A 190 -15.37 -2.46 1.98
CA MET A 190 -16.35 -3.52 2.15
C MET A 190 -16.35 -4.38 0.90
N GLY A 191 -16.25 -5.69 1.09
CA GLY A 191 -16.40 -6.68 0.03
C GLY A 191 -17.68 -7.46 0.26
N VAL A 192 -18.54 -7.54 -0.75
CA VAL A 192 -19.75 -8.37 -0.72
C VAL A 192 -19.62 -9.33 -1.91
N PRO A 193 -19.75 -10.66 -1.70
CA PRO A 193 -19.74 -11.60 -2.81
C PRO A 193 -20.90 -11.29 -3.76
N GLY A 194 -20.65 -11.43 -5.07
CA GLY A 194 -21.70 -11.32 -6.08
C GLY A 194 -22.70 -12.48 -5.99
N GLY A 195 -23.82 -12.35 -6.69
CA GLY A 195 -24.70 -13.49 -6.99
C GLY A 195 -24.16 -14.34 -8.15
N GLU A 196 -24.82 -15.46 -8.43
CA GLU A 196 -24.69 -16.19 -9.70
C GLU A 196 -25.17 -15.35 -10.90
#